data_AF-A0A7X4D6W7-F1
#
_entry.id   AF-A0A7X4D6W7-F1
#
_cell.length_a   1.000
_cell.length_b   1.000
_cell.length_c   1.000
_cell.angle_alpha   90.00
_cell.angle_beta   90.00
_cell.angle_gamma   90.00
#
_symmetry.space_group_name_H-M   'P 1'
#
loop_
_entity.id
_entity.type
_entity.pdbx_description
1 polymer ?
#
loop_
_entity_poly.entity_id
_entity_poly.type
_entity_poly.pdbx_seq_one_letter_code
_entity_poly.pdbx_strand_id
1 'polypeptide(L)'
;MNNAIALARKLEREHGFNQPQAEGIAQAIHEHESEHLATKADLAKLEATTKADLAKLEATTKADLAKLEANLAKLEAKLETGLTQLQIKLMTWTAVLAGIIIAVLKLT
;
A
#
# COMPACT_ATOMS: atom_id res chain seq x y z
N MET A 1 -2.93 -6.69 39.64
CA MET A 1 -3.07 -7.16 41.05
C MET A 1 -1.76 -7.38 41.81
N ASN A 2 -0.79 -8.20 41.36
CA ASN A 2 0.44 -8.44 42.17
C ASN A 2 1.21 -7.16 42.54
N ASN A 3 1.32 -6.19 41.62
CA ASN A 3 1.98 -4.91 41.91
C ASN A 3 1.19 -4.01 42.87
N ALA A 4 -0.14 -3.98 42.77
CA ALA A 4 -0.99 -3.19 43.68
C ALA A 4 -0.91 -3.73 45.12
N ILE A 5 -0.93 -5.05 45.30
CA ILE A 5 -0.79 -5.70 46.62
C ILE A 5 0.61 -5.45 47.20
N ALA A 6 1.65 -5.50 46.36
CA ALA A 6 3.01 -5.18 46.79
C ALA A 6 3.15 -3.71 47.22
N LEU A 7 2.51 -2.79 46.50
CA LEU A 7 2.48 -1.36 46.82
C LEU A 7 1.74 -1.08 48.13
N ALA A 8 0.56 -1.67 48.34
CA ALA A 8 -0.19 -1.55 49.59
C ALA A 8 0.66 -2.02 50.80
N ARG A 9 1.28 -3.20 50.71
CA ARG A 9 2.17 -3.73 51.76
C ARG A 9 3.42 -2.87 52.01
N LYS A 10 3.84 -2.07 51.02
CA LYS A 10 4.97 -1.15 51.16
C LYS A 10 4.53 0.12 51.91
N LEU A 11 3.36 0.66 51.55
CA LEU A 11 2.74 1.81 52.22
C LEU A 11 2.47 1.52 53.71
N GLU A 12 2.01 0.32 54.05
CA GLU A 12 1.81 -0.10 55.45
C GLU A 12 3.12 -0.15 56.24
N ARG A 13 4.16 -0.77 55.69
CA ARG A 13 5.41 -1.06 56.41
C ARG A 13 6.38 0.12 56.48
N GLU A 14 6.47 0.92 55.43
CA GLU A 14 7.50 1.96 55.29
C GLU A 14 6.97 3.36 55.58
N HIS A 15 5.65 3.57 55.49
CA HIS A 15 5.03 4.90 55.56
C HIS A 15 3.92 5.00 56.61
N GLY A 16 3.65 3.94 57.37
CA GLY A 16 2.74 3.96 58.51
C GLY A 16 1.26 4.13 58.15
N PHE A 17 0.89 3.92 56.88
CA PHE A 17 -0.51 3.90 56.46
C PHE A 17 -1.22 2.68 57.07
N ASN A 18 -2.48 2.86 57.47
CA ASN A 18 -3.30 1.71 57.85
C ASN A 18 -3.77 0.94 56.60
N GLN A 19 -4.19 -0.30 56.78
CA GLN A 19 -4.58 -1.20 55.68
C GLN A 19 -5.62 -0.57 54.73
N PRO A 20 -6.75 0.03 55.20
CA PRO A 20 -7.70 0.68 54.31
C PRO A 20 -7.11 1.81 53.46
N GLN A 21 -6.21 2.62 54.02
CA GLN A 21 -5.53 3.70 53.30
C GLN A 21 -4.58 3.16 52.24
N ALA A 22 -3.77 2.16 52.59
CA ALA A 22 -2.80 1.57 51.70
C ALA A 22 -3.45 0.84 50.51
N GLU A 23 -4.53 0.10 50.75
CA GLU A 23 -5.33 -0.55 49.71
C GLU A 23 -6.00 0.47 48.79
N GLY A 24 -6.62 1.52 49.35
CA GLY A 24 -7.26 2.58 48.56
C GLY A 24 -6.29 3.32 47.64
N ILE A 25 -5.09 3.67 48.13
CA ILE A 25 -4.05 4.31 47.31
C ILE A 25 -3.55 3.38 46.22
N ALA A 26 -3.25 2.12 46.57
CA ALA A 26 -2.73 1.16 45.60
C ALA A 26 -3.76 0.82 44.51
N GLN A 27 -5.05 0.80 44.87
CA GLN A 27 -6.12 0.57 43.92
C GLN A 27 -6.35 1.77 43.00
N ALA A 28 -6.37 3.00 43.54
CA ALA A 28 -6.50 4.21 42.74
C ALA A 28 -5.36 4.34 41.70
N ILE A 29 -4.12 4.00 42.10
CA ILE A 29 -2.98 3.96 41.18
C ILE A 29 -3.14 2.87 40.13
N HIS A 30 -3.60 1.67 40.52
CA HIS A 30 -3.80 0.56 39.58
C HIS A 30 -4.87 0.87 38.54
N GLU A 31 -5.99 1.47 38.98
CA GLU A 31 -7.08 1.89 38.11
C GLU A 31 -6.59 2.94 37.11
N HIS A 32 -5.92 4.00 37.59
CA HIS A 32 -5.35 5.04 36.73
C HIS A 32 -4.32 4.50 35.72
N GLU A 33 -3.42 3.59 36.14
CA GLU A 33 -2.48 2.93 35.20
C GLU A 33 -3.21 2.07 34.17
N SER A 34 -4.22 1.33 34.60
CA SER A 34 -4.96 0.43 33.69
C SER A 34 -5.77 1.18 32.63
N GLU A 35 -6.21 2.41 32.91
CA GLU A 35 -6.92 3.25 31.96
C GLU A 35 -6.02 3.84 30.87
N HIS A 36 -4.72 4.03 31.16
CA HIS A 36 -3.81 4.79 30.28
C HIS A 36 -2.80 3.93 29.53
N LEU A 37 -2.71 2.64 29.87
CA LEU A 37 -1.80 1.71 29.22
C LEU A 37 -2.48 0.97 28.08
N ALA A 38 -1.85 0.99 26.90
CA ALA A 38 -2.22 0.10 25.81
C ALA A 38 -2.04 -1.36 26.27
N THR A 39 -3.09 -2.16 26.10
CA THR A 39 -3.10 -3.57 26.48
C THR A 39 -2.53 -4.44 25.36
N LYS A 40 -2.26 -5.71 25.68
CA LYS A 40 -1.91 -6.71 24.65
C LYS A 40 -3.02 -6.87 23.61
N ALA A 41 -4.28 -6.67 23.98
CA ALA A 41 -5.40 -6.73 23.05
C ALA A 41 -5.37 -5.56 22.06
N ASP A 42 -5.00 -4.36 22.52
CA ASP A 42 -4.84 -3.18 21.65
C ASP A 42 -3.71 -3.40 20.65
N LEU A 43 -2.58 -3.96 21.10
CA LEU A 43 -1.47 -4.32 20.22
C LEU A 43 -1.86 -5.40 19.20
N ALA A 44 -2.58 -6.44 19.61
CA ALA A 44 -3.06 -7.48 18.70
C ALA A 44 -4.02 -6.92 17.64
N LYS A 45 -4.90 -5.99 18.03
CA LYS A 45 -5.80 -5.29 17.11
C LYS A 45 -5.01 -4.42 16.12
N LEU A 46 -4.02 -3.69 16.61
CA LEU A 46 -3.15 -2.87 15.76
C LEU A 46 -2.35 -3.72 14.78
N GLU A 47 -1.79 -4.85 15.23
CA GLU A 47 -1.07 -5.80 14.38
C GLU A 47 -1.98 -6.38 13.28
N ALA A 48 -3.20 -6.79 13.64
CA ALA A 48 -4.18 -7.31 12.68
C ALA A 48 -4.57 -6.24 11.64
N THR A 49 -4.81 -5.00 12.09
CA THR A 49 -5.16 -3.88 11.19
C THR A 49 -4.00 -3.57 10.26
N THR A 50 -2.78 -3.49 10.78
CA THR A 50 -1.57 -3.21 10.00
C THR A 50 -1.32 -4.29 8.96
N LYS A 51 -1.50 -5.57 9.31
CA LYS A 51 -1.39 -6.69 8.36
C LYS A 51 -2.44 -6.61 7.25
N ALA A 52 -3.68 -6.25 7.59
CA ALA A 52 -4.74 -6.09 6.60
C ALA A 52 -4.45 -4.93 5.64
N ASP A 53 -3.97 -3.80 6.15
CA ASP A 53 -3.60 -2.63 5.34
C ASP A 53 -2.43 -2.94 4.40
N LEU A 54 -1.41 -3.67 4.88
CA LEU A 54 -0.30 -4.14 4.06
C LEU A 54 -0.77 -5.08 2.93
N ALA A 55 -1.64 -6.04 3.25
CA ALA A 55 -2.18 -6.96 2.25
C ALA A 55 -3.00 -6.23 1.18
N LYS A 56 -3.80 -5.23 1.60
CA LYS A 56 -4.55 -4.37 0.68
C LYS A 56 -3.62 -3.57 -0.22
N LEU A 57 -2.57 -2.97 0.35
CA LEU A 57 -1.58 -2.20 -0.40
C LEU A 57 -0.89 -3.08 -1.45
N GLU A 58 -0.42 -4.27 -1.07
CA GLU A 58 0.22 -5.22 -1.98
C GLU A 58 -0.72 -5.61 -3.14
N ALA A 59 -2.00 -5.88 -2.85
CA ALA A 59 -2.99 -6.19 -3.86
C ALA A 59 -3.21 -5.03 -4.83
N THR A 60 -3.34 -3.79 -4.31
CA THR A 60 -3.51 -2.61 -5.16
C THR A 60 -2.29 -2.35 -6.04
N THR A 61 -1.08 -2.47 -5.50
CA THR A 61 0.16 -2.29 -6.26
C THR A 61 0.30 -3.33 -7.38
N LYS A 62 -0.02 -4.61 -7.12
CA LYS A 62 -0.02 -5.64 -8.16
C LYS A 62 -1.03 -5.36 -9.26
N ALA A 63 -2.23 -4.91 -8.90
CA ALA A 63 -3.26 -4.55 -9.88
C ALA A 63 -2.83 -3.36 -10.77
N ASP A 64 -2.24 -2.34 -10.17
CA ASP A 64 -1.73 -1.17 -10.90
C ASP A 64 -0.57 -1.54 -11.83
N LEU A 65 0.34 -2.42 -11.37
CA LEU A 65 1.44 -2.92 -12.20
C LEU A 65 0.92 -3.72 -13.40
N ALA A 66 -0.03 -4.63 -13.20
CA ALA A 66 -0.66 -5.37 -14.30
C ALA A 66 -1.38 -4.44 -15.30
N LYS A 67 -2.00 -3.35 -14.81
CA LYS A 67 -2.62 -2.35 -15.68
C LYS A 67 -1.59 -1.57 -16.49
N LEU A 68 -0.44 -1.24 -15.89
CA LEU A 68 0.66 -0.59 -16.61
C LEU A 68 1.26 -1.51 -17.69
N GLU A 69 1.48 -2.78 -17.39
CA GLU A 69 1.94 -3.78 -18.37
C GLU A 69 0.97 -3.89 -19.56
N ALA A 70 -0.34 -3.97 -19.30
CA ALA A 70 -1.35 -4.02 -20.34
C ALA A 70 -1.36 -2.74 -21.20
N ASN A 71 -1.17 -1.57 -20.59
CA ASN A 71 -1.09 -0.30 -21.31
C ASN A 71 0.16 -0.22 -22.18
N LEU A 72 1.30 -0.74 -21.70
CA LEU A 72 2.55 -0.80 -22.44
C LEU A 72 2.39 -1.68 -23.69
N ALA A 73 1.87 -2.91 -23.53
CA ALA A 73 1.63 -3.82 -24.64
C ALA A 73 0.68 -3.22 -25.68
N LYS A 74 -0.35 -2.49 -25.25
CA LYS A 74 -1.26 -1.78 -26.15
C LYS A 74 -0.58 -0.65 -26.91
N LEU A 75 0.36 0.06 -26.27
CA LEU A 75 1.13 1.12 -26.91
C LEU A 75 2.09 0.55 -27.95
N GLU A 76 2.79 -0.55 -27.62
CA GLU A 76 3.66 -1.28 -28.55
C GLU A 76 2.89 -1.73 -29.80
N ALA A 77 1.73 -2.38 -29.63
CA ALA A 77 0.89 -2.79 -30.75
C ALA A 77 0.41 -1.61 -31.62
N LYS A 78 0.10 -0.46 -30.99
CA LYS A 78 -0.26 0.77 -31.73
C LYS A 78 0.91 1.33 -32.53
N LEU A 79 2.13 1.25 -31.99
CA LEU A 79 3.33 1.68 -32.70
C LEU A 79 3.62 0.78 -33.89
N GLU A 80 3.57 -0.55 -33.72
CA GLU A 80 3.79 -1.52 -34.80
C GLU A 80 2.78 -1.37 -35.94
N THR A 81 1.50 -1.24 -35.59
CA THR A 81 0.43 -1.02 -36.58
C THR A 81 0.57 0.33 -37.28
N GLY A 82 0.93 1.39 -36.55
CA GLY A 82 1.21 2.71 -37.11
C GLY A 82 2.38 2.69 -38.10
N LEU A 83 3.49 2.01 -37.76
CA LEU A 83 4.63 1.85 -38.64
C LEU A 83 4.28 1.05 -39.91
N THR A 84 3.54 -0.04 -39.77
CA THR A 84 3.09 -0.86 -40.91
C THR A 84 2.19 -0.06 -41.84
N GLN A 85 1.24 0.72 -41.30
CA GLN A 85 0.39 1.60 -42.10
C GLN A 85 1.19 2.66 -42.86
N LEU A 86 2.19 3.28 -42.21
CA LEU A 86 3.08 4.23 -42.88
C LEU A 86 3.88 3.57 -44.00
N GLN A 87 4.40 2.36 -43.77
CA GLN A 87 5.15 1.61 -44.77
C GLN A 87 4.26 1.26 -45.98
N ILE A 88 3.04 0.79 -45.77
CA ILE A 88 2.07 0.50 -46.85
C ILE A 88 1.75 1.78 -47.63
N LYS A 89 1.50 2.90 -46.94
CA LYS A 89 1.21 4.18 -47.59
C LYS A 89 2.38 4.64 -48.44
N LEU A 90 3.61 4.53 -47.94
CA LEU A 90 4.82 4.84 -48.71
C LEU A 90 4.97 3.96 -49.94
N MET A 91 4.80 2.64 -49.81
CA MET A 91 4.84 1.70 -50.96
C MET A 91 3.77 2.03 -52.01
N THR A 92 2.59 2.44 -51.57
CA THR A 92 1.51 2.86 -52.47
C THR A 92 1.91 4.11 -53.26
N TRP A 93 2.45 5.14 -52.59
CA TRP A 93 2.93 6.35 -53.26
C TRP A 93 4.10 6.09 -54.21
N THR A 94 5.06 5.25 -53.84
CA THR A 94 6.19 4.91 -54.72
C THR A 94 5.73 4.15 -55.96
N ALA A 95 4.76 3.23 -55.82
CA ALA A 95 4.17 2.53 -56.97
C ALA A 95 3.44 3.48 -57.92
N VAL A 96 2.66 4.43 -57.37
CA VAL A 96 1.99 5.47 -58.17
C VAL A 96 3.00 6.32 -58.93
N LEU A 97 4.05 6.81 -58.24
CA LEU A 97 5.11 7.61 -58.86
C LEU A 97 5.83 6.84 -59.97
N ALA A 98 6.17 5.57 -59.74
CA ALA A 98 6.79 4.72 -60.76
C ALA A 98 5.89 4.57 -62.00
N GLY A 99 4.59 4.36 -61.82
CA GLY A 99 3.62 4.27 -62.92
C GLY A 99 3.55 5.56 -63.75
N ILE A 100 3.56 6.73 -63.09
CA ILE A 100 3.58 8.03 -63.76
C ILE A 100 4.85 8.19 -64.60
N ILE A 101 6.02 7.88 -64.05
CA ILE A 101 7.31 7.98 -64.75
C ILE A 101 7.31 7.11 -66.02
N ILE A 102 6.83 5.86 -65.91
CA ILE A 102 6.74 4.93 -67.04
C ILE A 102 5.81 5.47 -68.13
N ALA A 103 4.68 6.07 -67.76
CA ALA A 103 3.74 6.65 -68.71
C ALA A 103 4.35 7.85 -69.47
N VAL A 104 5.08 8.72 -68.78
CA VAL A 104 5.78 9.87 -69.39
C VAL A 104 6.86 9.41 -70.36
N LEU A 105 7.68 8.42 -69.99
CA LEU A 105 8.74 7.86 -70.86
C LEU A 105 8.20 7.22 -72.14
N LYS A 106 6.96 6.73 -72.15
CA LYS A 106 6.33 6.21 -73.37
C LYS A 106 5.76 7.29 -74.29
N LEU A 107 5.63 8.53 -73.80
CA LEU A 107 5.02 9.64 -74.52
C LEU A 107 6.05 10.56 -75.21
N THR A 108 7.32 10.50 -74.78
CA THR A 108 8.48 11.20 -75.37
C THR A 108 9.22 10.32 -76.35
#